data_AF-A0A9Q0K7Z8-F1
#
_entry.id   AF-A0A9Q0K7Z8-F1
#
_cell.length_a   1.000
_cell.length_b   1.000
_cell.length_c   1.000
_cell.angle_alpha   90.00
_cell.angle_beta   90.00
_cell.angle_gamma   90.00
#
_symmetry.space_group_name_H-M   'P 1'
#
loop_
_entity.id
_entity.type
_entity.pdbx_description
1 polymer ?
#
loop_
_entity_poly.entity_id
_entity_poly.type
_entity_poly.pdbx_seq_one_letter_code
_entity_poly.pdbx_strand_id
1 'polypeptide(L)'
;MAFPELEPRNQTGPNNDVEQQIDLEIGVNYFQRAQWLRAAVLGASDGLVSTASLMMGVGAVKQDVKSMIITGFAGMVAGACSMAIGEFVSVYSQYDIEVSQMKRQNDGKESLDQGEKEDLPNPFQAAGASALSFVVGALVPLLSASFIKDYKVRLALVIAMSTLALLAFGVVGAVLGRSSVKKSSLRVLAGGWLAMGITYGLTKLIGLAGV
;
A
#
# COMPACT_ATOMS: atom_id res chain seq x y z
N MET A 1 10.41 -33.29 58.14
CA MET A 1 11.38 -32.36 57.53
C MET A 1 10.59 -31.56 56.51
N ALA A 2 10.15 -30.37 56.91
CA ALA A 2 9.27 -29.50 56.14
C ALA A 2 10.09 -28.62 55.20
N PHE A 3 9.67 -28.51 53.94
CA PHE A 3 10.21 -27.56 52.97
C PHE A 3 9.72 -26.15 53.32
N PRO A 4 10.56 -25.10 53.23
CA PRO A 4 10.11 -23.74 53.48
C PRO A 4 9.24 -23.23 52.32
N GLU A 5 8.07 -22.72 52.67
CA GLU A 5 7.15 -21.99 51.82
C GLU A 5 7.87 -20.75 51.24
N LEU A 6 7.97 -20.63 49.92
CA LEU A 6 8.49 -19.42 49.28
C LEU A 6 7.39 -18.36 49.32
N GLU A 7 7.57 -17.32 50.13
CA GLU A 7 6.74 -16.09 50.08
C GLU A 7 6.69 -15.51 48.66
N PRO A 8 5.52 -15.02 48.19
CA PRO A 8 5.47 -14.23 46.98
C PRO A 8 6.16 -12.88 47.24
N ARG A 9 7.27 -12.62 46.53
CA ARG A 9 7.88 -11.28 46.45
C ARG A 9 6.85 -10.30 45.89
N ASN A 10 6.25 -9.52 46.79
CA ASN A 10 5.55 -8.29 46.46
C ASN A 10 6.57 -7.27 45.93
N GLN A 11 6.65 -7.14 44.59
CA GLN A 11 7.34 -6.04 43.93
C GLN A 11 6.29 -5.00 43.51
N THR A 12 5.88 -4.16 44.46
CA THR A 12 5.20 -2.89 44.19
C THR A 12 6.23 -1.78 44.28
N GLY A 13 6.86 -1.44 43.15
CA GLY A 13 7.80 -0.33 43.02
C GLY A 13 7.32 0.66 41.96
N PRO A 14 7.43 1.98 42.17
CA PRO A 14 6.82 3.04 41.35
C PRO A 14 7.49 3.25 39.97
N ASN A 15 8.33 2.33 39.50
CA ASN A 15 9.07 2.43 38.23
C ASN A 15 8.48 1.57 37.10
N ASN A 16 7.63 0.59 37.40
CA ASN A 16 7.05 -0.30 36.38
C ASN A 16 6.02 0.44 35.52
N ASP A 17 5.32 1.42 36.08
CA ASP A 17 4.29 2.19 35.37
C ASP A 17 4.92 3.07 34.26
N VAL A 18 6.14 3.58 34.47
CA VAL A 18 6.84 4.44 33.48
C VAL A 18 7.48 3.62 32.36
N GLU A 19 8.13 2.48 32.65
CA GLU A 19 8.65 1.59 31.60
C GLU A 19 7.51 0.96 30.78
N GLN A 20 6.42 0.56 31.43
CA GLN A 20 5.26 -0.03 30.77
C GLN A 20 4.50 1.01 29.92
N GLN A 21 4.42 2.26 30.37
CA GLN A 21 3.82 3.37 29.61
C GLN A 21 4.70 3.83 28.44
N ILE A 22 6.03 3.77 28.56
CA ILE A 22 6.97 4.01 27.45
C ILE A 22 6.86 2.91 26.38
N ASP A 23 6.77 1.64 26.77
CA ASP A 23 6.63 0.52 25.82
C ASP A 23 5.26 0.50 25.11
N LEU A 24 4.18 0.88 25.81
CA LEU A 24 2.85 1.08 25.23
C LEU A 24 2.85 2.25 24.22
N GLU A 25 3.43 3.41 24.57
CA GLU A 25 3.45 4.58 23.68
C GLU A 25 4.34 4.37 22.43
N ILE A 26 5.45 3.63 22.56
CA ILE A 26 6.32 3.23 21.44
C ILE A 26 5.64 2.19 20.53
N GLY A 27 4.88 1.24 21.12
CA GLY A 27 4.12 0.23 20.38
C GLY A 27 2.98 0.82 19.55
N VAL A 28 2.19 1.73 20.13
CA VAL A 28 1.06 2.43 19.49
C VAL A 28 1.50 3.21 18.25
N ASN A 29 2.60 3.97 18.37
CA ASN A 29 3.17 4.71 17.24
C ASN A 29 3.61 3.79 16.09
N TYR A 30 4.07 2.58 16.40
CA TYR A 30 4.53 1.63 15.39
C TYR A 30 3.37 1.04 14.58
N PHE A 31 2.24 0.71 15.21
CA PHE A 31 1.08 0.11 14.54
C PHE A 31 0.41 1.08 13.56
N GLN A 32 0.11 2.31 13.99
CA GLN A 32 -0.43 3.35 13.10
C GLN A 32 0.55 3.66 11.96
N ARG A 33 1.87 3.67 12.23
CA ARG A 33 2.88 3.86 11.19
C ARG A 33 2.92 2.75 10.17
N ALA A 34 2.84 1.50 10.62
CA ALA A 34 2.80 0.34 9.75
C ALA A 34 1.58 0.38 8.81
N GLN A 35 0.42 0.81 9.30
CA GLN A 35 -0.81 0.84 8.52
C GLN A 35 -0.78 1.84 7.36
N TRP A 36 -0.43 3.11 7.62
CA TRP A 36 -0.35 4.10 6.53
C TRP A 36 0.85 3.82 5.61
N LEU A 37 1.93 3.24 6.13
CA LEU A 37 3.08 2.83 5.30
C LEU A 37 2.70 1.71 4.34
N ARG A 38 1.96 0.70 4.81
CA ARG A 38 1.41 -0.37 3.95
C ARG A 38 0.52 0.22 2.86
N ALA A 39 -0.41 1.09 3.24
CA ALA A 39 -1.30 1.79 2.32
C ALA A 39 -0.51 2.58 1.26
N ALA A 40 0.56 3.26 1.68
CA ALA A 40 1.43 4.03 0.79
C ALA A 40 2.23 3.15 -0.20
N VAL A 41 2.81 2.04 0.27
CA VAL A 41 3.57 1.13 -0.61
C VAL A 41 2.66 0.49 -1.65
N LEU A 42 1.46 0.07 -1.24
CA LEU A 42 0.46 -0.47 -2.15
C LEU A 42 0.02 0.58 -3.16
N GLY A 43 -0.30 1.80 -2.70
CA GLY A 43 -0.68 2.93 -3.55
C GLY A 43 0.35 3.21 -4.61
N ALA A 44 1.61 3.41 -4.23
CA ALA A 44 2.68 3.69 -5.20
C ALA A 44 2.90 2.57 -6.22
N SER A 45 2.90 1.31 -5.78
CA SER A 45 3.09 0.18 -6.69
C SER A 45 1.92 0.02 -7.66
N ASP A 46 0.69 0.22 -7.19
CA ASP A 46 -0.51 0.12 -8.02
C ASP A 46 -0.61 1.29 -8.99
N GLY A 47 -0.32 2.52 -8.53
CA GLY A 47 -0.28 3.71 -9.38
C GLY A 47 0.71 3.59 -10.52
N LEU A 48 1.90 3.02 -10.25
CA LEU A 48 2.89 2.72 -11.28
C LEU A 48 2.37 1.72 -12.31
N VAL A 49 1.92 0.54 -11.86
CA VAL A 49 1.55 -0.56 -12.75
C VAL A 49 0.28 -0.24 -13.53
N SER A 50 -0.76 0.25 -12.86
CA SER A 50 -2.06 0.56 -13.48
C SER A 50 -1.95 1.67 -14.52
N THR A 51 -1.25 2.77 -14.21
CA THR A 51 -1.06 3.89 -15.14
C THR A 51 -0.21 3.48 -16.34
N ALA A 52 0.90 2.77 -16.11
CA ALA A 52 1.71 2.24 -17.21
C ALA A 52 0.92 1.27 -18.09
N SER A 53 0.15 0.36 -17.49
CA SER A 53 -0.68 -0.62 -18.21
C SER A 53 -1.76 0.06 -19.05
N LEU A 54 -2.47 1.05 -18.49
CA LEU A 54 -3.48 1.83 -19.22
C LEU A 54 -2.87 2.60 -20.39
N MET A 55 -1.75 3.27 -20.17
CA MET A 55 -1.06 4.01 -21.21
C MET A 55 -0.56 3.09 -22.33
N MET A 56 0.01 1.94 -21.98
CA MET A 56 0.43 0.93 -22.95
C MET A 56 -0.76 0.33 -23.70
N GLY A 57 -1.85 0.02 -23.01
CA GLY A 57 -3.07 -0.54 -23.58
C GLY A 57 -3.67 0.39 -24.63
N VAL A 58 -3.91 1.66 -24.28
CA VAL A 58 -4.41 2.65 -25.25
C VAL A 58 -3.39 2.92 -26.35
N GLY A 59 -2.10 2.93 -26.02
CA GLY A 59 -1.00 3.02 -26.98
C GLY A 59 -1.00 1.89 -28.01
N ALA A 60 -1.51 0.71 -27.66
CA ALA A 60 -1.60 -0.45 -28.55
C ALA A 60 -2.58 -0.23 -29.71
N VAL A 61 -3.58 0.62 -29.53
CA VAL A 61 -4.64 0.91 -30.52
C VAL A 61 -4.45 2.29 -31.15
N LYS A 62 -4.08 3.30 -30.35
CA LYS A 62 -3.83 4.67 -30.81
C LYS A 62 -2.40 5.07 -30.50
N GLN A 63 -1.63 5.34 -31.55
CA GLN A 63 -0.21 5.73 -31.43
C GLN A 63 0.00 7.22 -31.12
N ASP A 64 -1.09 7.97 -30.90
CA ASP A 64 -1.05 9.39 -30.56
C ASP A 64 -0.58 9.64 -29.14
N VAL A 65 0.34 10.60 -29.00
CA VAL A 65 0.89 11.04 -27.70
C VAL A 65 -0.25 11.53 -26.79
N LYS A 66 -1.18 12.31 -27.36
CA LYS A 66 -2.29 12.92 -26.62
C LYS A 66 -3.21 11.87 -26.00
N SER A 67 -3.59 10.84 -26.75
CA SER A 67 -4.45 9.77 -26.23
C SER A 67 -3.79 9.04 -25.07
N MET A 68 -2.50 8.72 -25.20
CA MET A 68 -1.74 8.04 -24.16
C MET A 68 -1.64 8.87 -22.87
N ILE A 69 -1.34 10.16 -22.96
CA ILE A 69 -1.21 11.04 -21.79
C ILE A 69 -2.57 11.32 -21.15
N ILE A 70 -3.61 11.60 -21.94
CA ILE A 70 -4.97 11.86 -21.42
C ILE A 70 -5.48 10.63 -20.68
N THR A 71 -5.30 9.43 -21.24
CA THR A 71 -5.66 8.18 -20.56
C THR A 71 -4.84 7.98 -19.29
N GLY A 72 -3.52 8.21 -19.33
CA GLY A 72 -2.67 8.08 -18.15
C GLY A 72 -3.11 9.02 -17.02
N PHE A 73 -3.41 10.28 -17.34
CA PHE A 73 -3.86 11.27 -16.36
C PHE A 73 -5.26 10.95 -15.82
N ALA A 74 -6.20 10.58 -16.69
CA ALA A 74 -7.53 10.15 -16.27
C ALA A 74 -7.45 8.91 -15.37
N GLY A 75 -6.64 7.93 -15.76
CA GLY A 75 -6.36 6.72 -14.98
C GLY A 75 -5.70 7.03 -13.64
N MET A 76 -4.78 7.99 -13.59
CA MET A 76 -4.16 8.44 -12.34
C MET A 76 -5.22 8.98 -11.37
N VAL A 77 -6.04 9.94 -11.83
CA VAL A 77 -7.05 10.59 -10.98
C VAL A 77 -8.11 9.59 -10.53
N ALA A 78 -8.64 8.81 -11.47
CA ALA A 78 -9.64 7.79 -11.16
C ALA A 78 -9.08 6.72 -10.21
N GLY A 79 -7.86 6.26 -10.46
CA GLY A 79 -7.18 5.26 -9.63
C GLY A 79 -6.86 5.77 -8.23
N ALA A 80 -6.33 6.99 -8.10
CA ALA A 80 -6.03 7.59 -6.80
C ALA A 80 -7.30 7.76 -5.94
N CYS A 81 -8.41 8.22 -6.54
CA CYS A 81 -9.70 8.33 -5.86
C CYS A 81 -10.24 6.96 -5.45
N SER A 82 -10.20 5.97 -6.37
CA SER A 82 -10.65 4.60 -6.08
C SER A 82 -9.85 3.97 -4.94
N MET A 83 -8.53 4.18 -4.95
CA MET A 83 -7.63 3.67 -3.92
C MET A 83 -7.84 4.33 -2.57
N ALA A 84 -8.07 5.65 -2.54
CA ALA A 84 -8.42 6.38 -1.33
C ALA A 84 -9.69 5.82 -0.69
N ILE A 85 -10.74 5.62 -1.49
CA ILE A 85 -12.03 5.09 -1.04
C ILE A 85 -11.87 3.64 -0.57
N GLY A 86 -11.20 2.80 -1.35
CA GLY A 86 -10.99 1.39 -1.00
C GLY A 86 -10.21 1.22 0.30
N GLU A 87 -9.18 2.03 0.51
CA GLU A 87 -8.40 2.03 1.73
C GLU A 87 -9.20 2.57 2.93
N PHE A 88 -9.95 3.66 2.75
CA PHE A 88 -10.82 4.22 3.78
C PHE A 88 -11.83 3.18 4.28
N VAL A 89 -12.54 2.53 3.35
CA VAL A 89 -13.55 1.50 3.68
C VAL A 89 -12.89 0.28 4.33
N SER A 90 -11.73 -0.15 3.83
CA SER A 90 -11.01 -1.30 4.40
C SER A 90 -10.56 -1.06 5.84
N VAL A 91 -10.02 0.13 6.14
CA VAL A 91 -9.58 0.48 7.49
C VAL A 91 -10.77 0.70 8.42
N TYR A 92 -11.85 1.33 7.92
CA TYR A 92 -13.07 1.50 8.71
C TYR A 92 -13.74 0.16 9.06
N SER A 93 -13.71 -0.82 8.15
CA SER A 93 -14.20 -2.17 8.45
C SER A 93 -13.35 -2.88 9.49
N GLN A 94 -12.03 -2.67 9.51
CA GLN A 94 -11.15 -3.24 10.54
C GLN A 94 -11.46 -2.63 11.91
N TYR A 95 -11.67 -1.31 11.96
CA TYR A 95 -12.11 -0.60 13.16
C TYR A 95 -13.41 -1.18 13.73
N ASP A 96 -14.42 -1.43 12.89
CA ASP A 96 -15.72 -1.95 13.34
C ASP A 96 -15.63 -3.38 13.92
N ILE A 97 -14.78 -4.23 13.32
CA ILE A 97 -14.50 -5.58 13.82
C ILE A 97 -13.84 -5.51 15.20
N GLU A 98 -12.90 -4.59 15.39
CA GLU A 98 -12.17 -4.44 16.64
C GLU A 98 -13.09 -3.95 17.77
N VAL A 99 -13.90 -2.91 17.51
CA VAL A 99 -14.86 -2.35 18.48
C VAL A 99 -15.92 -3.39 18.89
N SER A 100 -16.40 -4.20 17.95
CA SER A 100 -17.38 -5.24 18.24
C SER A 100 -16.79 -6.40 19.05
N GLN A 101 -15.51 -6.72 18.87
CA GLN A 101 -14.79 -7.69 19.70
C GLN A 101 -14.56 -7.18 21.12
N MET A 102 -14.16 -5.91 21.27
CA MET A 102 -14.01 -5.27 22.60
C MET A 102 -15.33 -5.29 23.39
N LYS A 103 -16.46 -5.00 22.73
CA LYS A 103 -17.77 -5.01 23.40
C LYS A 103 -18.16 -6.40 23.91
N ARG A 104 -17.88 -7.46 23.14
CA ARG A 104 -18.11 -8.85 23.55
C ARG A 104 -17.20 -9.30 24.69
N GLN A 105 -15.98 -8.79 24.75
CA GLN A 105 -15.04 -9.13 25.83
C GLN A 105 -15.38 -8.40 27.14
N ASN A 106 -15.87 -7.16 27.05
CA ASN A 106 -16.28 -6.36 28.22
C ASN A 106 -17.59 -6.83 28.87
N ASP A 107 -18.54 -7.39 28.11
CA ASP A 107 -19.80 -7.90 28.68
C ASP A 107 -19.60 -9.13 29.62
N GLY A 108 -18.38 -9.67 29.75
CA GLY A 108 -18.03 -10.78 30.65
C GLY A 108 -17.17 -10.43 31.89
N LYS A 109 -16.78 -9.17 32.09
CA LYS A 109 -15.99 -8.73 33.27
C LYS A 109 -16.56 -7.43 33.83
N GLU A 110 -17.04 -7.45 35.08
CA GLU A 110 -17.30 -6.22 35.84
C GLU A 110 -15.99 -5.44 35.99
N SER A 111 -15.92 -4.30 35.30
CA SER A 111 -15.19 -3.07 35.63
C SER A 111 -13.98 -3.20 36.56
N LEU A 112 -12.80 -3.48 36.00
CA LEU A 112 -11.50 -2.94 36.42
C LEU A 112 -10.54 -3.00 35.22
N ASP A 113 -10.47 -1.92 34.46
CA ASP A 113 -9.28 -1.28 33.87
C ASP A 113 -9.67 -0.50 32.59
N GLN A 114 -9.94 0.80 32.77
CA GLN A 114 -10.05 1.75 31.66
C GLN A 114 -8.63 2.12 31.23
N GLY A 115 -7.96 1.23 30.49
CA GLY A 115 -6.58 1.44 30.03
C GLY A 115 -6.40 1.43 28.52
N GLU A 116 -6.94 0.44 27.80
CA GLU A 116 -6.63 0.24 26.37
C GLU A 116 -7.78 0.69 25.44
N LYS A 117 -8.09 1.99 25.41
CA LYS A 117 -8.95 2.58 24.37
C LYS A 117 -8.19 3.60 23.55
N GLU A 118 -7.11 3.20 22.88
CA GLU A 118 -6.38 4.14 22.02
C GLU A 118 -5.52 3.49 20.93
N ASP A 119 -5.92 2.34 20.38
CA ASP A 119 -5.18 1.65 19.29
C ASP A 119 -5.90 1.65 17.94
N LEU A 120 -6.79 2.62 17.75
CA LEU A 120 -7.71 2.58 16.62
C LEU A 120 -7.02 2.98 15.29
N PRO A 121 -7.21 2.17 14.23
CA PRO A 121 -6.75 2.49 12.87
C PRO A 121 -7.24 3.87 12.40
N ASN A 122 -6.35 4.74 11.90
CA ASN A 122 -6.76 6.04 11.34
C ASN A 122 -7.11 5.91 9.83
N PRO A 123 -8.40 5.91 9.44
CA PRO A 123 -8.82 5.62 8.07
C PRO A 123 -8.46 6.74 7.09
N PHE A 124 -8.58 8.00 7.53
CA PHE A 124 -8.29 9.16 6.70
C PHE A 124 -6.80 9.26 6.38
N GLN A 125 -5.94 8.96 7.36
CA GLN A 125 -4.49 8.98 7.15
C GLN A 125 -4.03 7.89 6.18
N ALA A 126 -4.54 6.66 6.33
CA ALA A 126 -4.22 5.56 5.42
C ALA A 126 -4.71 5.84 3.99
N ALA A 127 -5.95 6.32 3.84
CA ALA A 127 -6.53 6.69 2.55
C ALA A 127 -5.77 7.83 1.86
N GLY A 128 -5.40 8.88 2.59
CA GLY A 128 -4.59 9.97 2.06
C GLY A 128 -3.19 9.50 1.63
N ALA A 129 -2.55 8.66 2.45
CA ALA A 129 -1.24 8.10 2.15
C ALA A 129 -1.26 7.20 0.90
N SER A 130 -2.29 6.35 0.74
CA SER A 130 -2.44 5.52 -0.46
C SER A 130 -2.73 6.35 -1.72
N ALA A 131 -3.58 7.37 -1.64
CA ALA A 131 -3.90 8.23 -2.77
C ALA A 131 -2.67 9.03 -3.26
N LEU A 132 -1.94 9.65 -2.33
CA LEU A 132 -0.75 10.45 -2.66
C LEU A 132 0.36 9.58 -3.24
N SER A 133 0.62 8.44 -2.61
CA SER A 133 1.62 7.50 -3.10
C SER A 133 1.24 6.93 -4.47
N PHE A 134 -0.05 6.66 -4.72
CA PHE A 134 -0.56 6.27 -6.04
C PHE A 134 -0.23 7.31 -7.12
N VAL A 135 -0.52 8.58 -6.85
CA VAL A 135 -0.15 9.68 -7.76
C VAL A 135 1.36 9.70 -8.00
N VAL A 136 2.18 9.57 -6.96
CA VAL A 136 3.64 9.53 -7.07
C VAL A 136 4.10 8.37 -7.95
N GLY A 137 3.53 7.17 -7.78
CA GLY A 137 3.83 6.01 -8.63
C GLY A 137 3.40 6.22 -10.09
N ALA A 138 2.22 6.79 -10.31
CA ALA A 138 1.66 7.07 -11.63
C ALA A 138 2.41 8.17 -12.40
N LEU A 139 3.08 9.09 -11.70
CA LEU A 139 3.88 10.15 -12.35
C LEU A 139 5.06 9.59 -13.13
N VAL A 140 5.67 8.48 -12.71
CA VAL A 140 6.82 7.87 -13.39
C VAL A 140 6.51 7.56 -14.87
N PRO A 141 5.49 6.76 -15.21
CA PRO A 141 5.16 6.45 -16.60
C PRO A 141 4.62 7.67 -17.35
N LEU A 142 3.91 8.59 -16.68
CA LEU A 142 3.36 9.79 -17.31
C LEU A 142 4.45 10.78 -17.74
N LEU A 143 5.41 11.06 -16.87
CA LEU A 143 6.55 11.92 -17.18
C LEU A 143 7.42 11.28 -18.26
N SER A 144 7.59 9.96 -18.21
CA SER A 144 8.30 9.20 -19.24
C SER A 144 7.65 9.36 -20.62
N ALA A 145 6.32 9.48 -20.69
CA ALA A 145 5.62 9.62 -21.96
C ALA A 145 5.55 11.06 -22.49
N SER A 146 5.74 12.07 -21.64
CA SER A 146 5.37 13.46 -21.93
C SER A 146 6.22 14.12 -23.03
N PHE A 147 7.50 13.76 -23.13
CA PHE A 147 8.47 14.49 -23.96
C PHE A 147 8.85 13.81 -25.29
N ILE A 148 8.22 12.69 -25.67
CA ILE A 148 8.64 11.89 -26.84
C ILE A 148 7.52 11.77 -27.89
N LYS A 149 7.82 12.27 -29.10
CA LYS A 149 6.91 12.20 -30.26
C LYS A 149 6.86 10.80 -30.87
N ASP A 150 8.01 10.15 -31.02
CA ASP A 150 8.10 8.81 -31.61
C ASP A 150 7.43 7.76 -30.72
N TYR A 151 6.45 7.04 -31.26
CA TYR A 151 5.68 6.03 -30.54
C TYR A 151 6.55 4.89 -30.00
N LYS A 152 7.49 4.37 -30.79
CA LYS A 152 8.32 3.23 -30.39
C LYS A 152 9.24 3.62 -29.24
N VAL A 153 9.85 4.81 -29.34
CA VAL A 153 10.73 5.33 -28.29
C VAL A 153 9.94 5.63 -27.03
N ARG A 154 8.74 6.23 -27.15
CA ARG A 154 7.87 6.52 -26.00
C ARG A 154 7.47 5.26 -25.26
N LEU A 155 7.00 4.24 -25.98
CA LEU A 155 6.59 2.96 -25.39
C LEU A 155 7.78 2.27 -24.71
N ALA A 156 8.94 2.23 -25.38
CA ALA A 156 10.15 1.66 -24.81
C ALA A 156 10.58 2.38 -23.53
N LEU A 157 10.49 3.72 -23.49
CA LEU A 157 10.87 4.49 -22.31
C LEU A 157 9.90 4.28 -21.14
N VAL A 158 8.59 4.22 -21.41
CA VAL A 158 7.58 3.90 -20.39
C VAL A 158 7.85 2.52 -19.78
N ILE A 159 8.13 1.50 -20.61
CA ILE A 159 8.46 0.15 -20.15
C ILE A 159 9.76 0.16 -19.33
N ALA A 160 10.81 0.83 -19.83
CA ALA A 160 12.11 0.88 -19.17
C ALA A 160 12.02 1.56 -17.80
N MET A 161 11.38 2.73 -17.72
CA MET A 161 11.22 3.47 -16.47
C MET A 161 10.29 2.75 -15.50
N SER A 162 9.22 2.12 -15.98
CA SER A 162 8.33 1.32 -15.12
C SER A 162 9.04 0.08 -14.59
N THR A 163 9.86 -0.58 -15.41
CA THR A 163 10.70 -1.71 -14.99
C THR A 163 11.69 -1.31 -13.91
N LEU A 164 12.39 -0.18 -14.10
CA LEU A 164 13.34 0.34 -13.13
C LEU A 164 12.64 0.71 -11.80
N ALA A 165 11.47 1.36 -11.88
CA ALA A 165 10.67 1.70 -10.72
C ALA A 165 10.13 0.45 -10.01
N LEU A 166 9.68 -0.58 -10.73
CA LEU A 166 9.26 -1.86 -10.15
C LEU A 166 10.40 -2.57 -9.42
N LEU A 167 11.61 -2.54 -9.98
CA LEU A 167 12.79 -3.06 -9.31
C LEU A 167 13.07 -2.28 -8.01
N ALA A 168 12.99 -0.95 -8.06
CA ALA A 168 13.13 -0.10 -6.87
C ALA A 168 12.07 -0.42 -5.80
N PHE A 169 10.79 -0.53 -6.17
CA PHE A 169 9.72 -0.96 -5.25
C PHE A 169 9.95 -2.37 -4.71
N GLY A 170 10.46 -3.28 -5.52
CA GLY A 170 10.84 -4.63 -5.11
C GLY A 170 11.94 -4.65 -4.04
N VAL A 171 12.94 -3.77 -4.21
CA VAL A 171 14.04 -3.57 -3.23
C VAL A 171 13.50 -2.92 -1.96
N VAL A 172 12.75 -1.82 -2.07
CA VAL A 172 12.16 -1.12 -0.91
C VAL A 172 11.24 -2.06 -0.13
N GLY A 173 10.37 -2.80 -0.81
CA GLY A 173 9.49 -3.79 -0.19
C GLY A 173 10.27 -4.93 0.49
N ALA A 174 11.42 -5.33 -0.06
CA ALA A 174 12.29 -6.32 0.58
C ALA A 174 12.95 -5.79 1.85
N VAL A 175 13.41 -4.53 1.83
CA VAL A 175 14.02 -3.86 2.98
C VAL A 175 13.00 -3.67 4.10
N LEU A 176 11.79 -3.19 3.77
CA LEU A 176 10.70 -3.01 4.73
C LEU A 176 10.20 -4.35 5.29
N GLY A 177 10.11 -5.38 4.45
CA GLY A 177 9.65 -6.71 4.84
C GLY A 177 10.72 -7.64 5.39
N ARG A 178 11.97 -7.16 5.58
CA ARG A 178 13.16 -7.97 5.96
C ARG A 178 13.27 -9.30 5.19
N SER A 179 13.03 -9.25 3.89
CA SER A 179 13.06 -10.42 3.01
C SER A 179 14.19 -10.35 1.99
N SER A 180 14.50 -11.48 1.33
CA SER A 180 15.53 -11.53 0.30
C SER A 180 15.16 -10.64 -0.90
N VAL A 181 15.99 -9.65 -1.20
CA VAL A 181 15.79 -8.67 -2.29
C VAL A 181 15.50 -9.35 -3.63
N LYS A 182 16.25 -10.38 -3.98
CA LYS A 182 16.09 -11.09 -5.27
C LYS A 182 14.69 -11.67 -5.47
N LYS A 183 14.12 -12.32 -4.45
CA LYS A 183 12.78 -12.94 -4.55
C LYS A 183 11.68 -11.89 -4.57
N SER A 184 11.82 -10.84 -3.77
CA SER A 184 10.86 -9.73 -3.72
C SER A 184 10.79 -8.99 -5.05
N SER A 185 11.95 -8.55 -5.56
CA SER A 185 12.04 -7.85 -6.84
C SER A 185 11.53 -8.69 -8.01
N LEU A 186 11.84 -9.99 -8.03
CA LEU A 186 11.35 -10.88 -9.08
C LEU A 186 9.82 -10.96 -9.09
N ARG A 187 9.17 -11.10 -7.93
CA ARG A 187 7.71 -11.16 -7.83
C ARG A 187 7.04 -9.86 -8.28
N VAL A 188 7.56 -8.72 -7.83
CA VAL A 188 7.03 -7.39 -8.19
C VAL A 188 7.19 -7.14 -9.69
N LEU A 189 8.36 -7.44 -10.25
CA LEU A 189 8.63 -7.27 -11.66
C LEU A 189 7.76 -8.20 -12.52
N ALA A 190 7.70 -9.49 -12.17
CA ALA A 190 6.89 -10.46 -12.90
C ALA A 190 5.40 -10.11 -12.87
N GLY A 191 4.87 -9.69 -11.72
CA GLY A 191 3.49 -9.23 -11.58
C GLY A 191 3.21 -8.00 -12.44
N GLY A 192 4.09 -6.99 -12.40
CA GLY A 192 3.94 -5.77 -13.17
C GLY A 192 4.00 -6.00 -14.69
N TRP A 193 4.96 -6.78 -15.17
CA TRP A 193 5.06 -7.12 -16.60
C TRP A 193 3.89 -7.97 -17.08
N LEU A 194 3.41 -8.91 -16.27
CA LEU A 194 2.25 -9.71 -16.60
C LEU A 194 1.00 -8.83 -16.73
N ALA A 195 0.77 -7.90 -15.80
CA ALA A 195 -0.33 -6.94 -15.89
C ALA A 195 -0.26 -6.09 -17.18
N MET A 196 0.91 -5.48 -17.44
CA MET A 196 1.12 -4.66 -18.64
C MET A 196 0.94 -5.46 -19.93
N GLY A 197 1.45 -6.70 -19.97
CA GLY A 197 1.34 -7.59 -21.11
C GLY A 197 -0.11 -8.00 -21.40
N ILE A 198 -0.87 -8.33 -20.37
CA ILE A 198 -2.30 -8.66 -20.49
C ILE A 198 -3.08 -7.45 -20.99
N THR A 199 -2.90 -6.27 -20.38
CA THR A 199 -3.61 -5.06 -20.79
C THR A 199 -3.28 -4.69 -22.22
N TYR A 200 -2.00 -4.66 -22.59
CA TYR A 200 -1.57 -4.39 -23.97
C TYR A 200 -2.17 -5.40 -24.95
N GLY A 201 -2.09 -6.69 -24.64
CA GLY A 201 -2.61 -7.76 -25.49
C GLY A 201 -4.12 -7.66 -25.70
N LEU A 202 -4.89 -7.49 -24.61
CA LEU A 202 -6.35 -7.39 -24.67
C LEU A 202 -6.79 -6.16 -25.45
N THR A 203 -6.22 -4.99 -25.16
CA THR A 203 -6.61 -3.75 -25.86
C THR A 203 -6.20 -3.82 -27.34
N LYS A 204 -5.07 -4.46 -27.68
CA LYS A 204 -4.68 -4.70 -29.07
C LYS A 204 -5.68 -5.59 -29.81
N LEU A 205 -6.19 -6.65 -29.18
CA LEU A 205 -7.21 -7.52 -29.78
C LEU A 205 -8.52 -6.76 -30.02
N ILE A 206 -8.94 -5.91 -29.06
CA ILE A 206 -10.13 -5.06 -29.21
C ILE A 206 -9.95 -4.08 -30.37
N GLY A 207 -8.79 -3.42 -30.48
CA GLY A 207 -8.51 -2.50 -31.58
C GLY A 207 -8.47 -3.19 -32.96
N LEU A 208 -8.03 -4.46 -33.02
CA LEU A 208 -8.09 -5.27 -34.24
C LEU A 208 -9.54 -5.66 -34.62
N ALA A 209 -10.43 -5.77 -33.64
CA ALA A 209 -11.86 -6.05 -33.85
C ALA A 209 -12.65 -4.82 -34.34
N GLY A 210 -12.03 -3.63 -34.40
CA GLY A 210 -12.63 -2.43 -34.97
C GLY A 210 -13.64 -1.70 -34.09
N VAL A 211 -13.64 -1.97 -32.77
CA VAL A 211 -14.42 -1.25 -31.75
C VAL A 211 -13.63 -0.07 -31.20
#